data_AF-A0A0M8YA14-F1
#
_entry.id   AF-A0A0M8YA14-F1
#
_cell.length_a   1.000
_cell.length_b   1.000
_cell.length_c   1.000
_cell.angle_alpha   90.00
_cell.angle_beta   90.00
_cell.angle_gamma   90.00
#
_symmetry.space_group_name_H-M   'P 1'
#
loop_
_entity.id
_entity.type
_entity.pdbx_description
1 polymer ?
#
loop_
_entity_poly.entity_id
_entity_poly.type
_entity_poly.pdbx_seq_one_letter_code
_entity_poly.pdbx_strand_id
1 'polypeptide(L)' 'MPEDSETGRELAAVLDRLALAADQVHAWVDEHDSLVRHAYELGATQHEIAPHAQVAQSTVSRMLARDTTA' A
#
# COMPACT_ATOMS: atom_id res chain seq x y z
N MET A 1 15.90 -23.78 25.37
CA MET A 1 15.62 -22.61 24.51
C MET A 1 14.48 -23.01 23.59
N PRO A 2 13.29 -22.40 23.69
CA PRO A 2 12.08 -22.83 22.95
C PRO A 2 12.17 -22.57 21.43
N GLU A 3 13.21 -21.86 20.97
CA GLU A 3 13.52 -21.63 19.55
C GLU A 3 13.97 -22.86 18.75
N ASP A 4 14.30 -23.99 19.41
CA ASP A 4 14.56 -25.28 18.74
C ASP A 4 13.33 -26.19 18.64
N SER A 5 12.17 -25.73 19.13
CA SER A 5 10.91 -26.48 18.96
C SER A 5 10.41 -26.37 17.52
N GLU A 6 9.73 -27.40 17.04
CA GLU A 6 9.08 -27.38 15.71
C GLU A 6 8.10 -26.21 15.59
N THR A 7 7.31 -25.96 16.63
CA THR A 7 6.41 -24.80 16.71
C THR A 7 7.15 -23.46 16.69
N GLY A 8 8.32 -23.36 17.33
CA GLY A 8 9.16 -22.15 17.30
C GLY A 8 9.68 -21.84 15.90
N ARG A 9 10.12 -22.86 15.15
CA ARG A 9 10.54 -22.71 13.75
C ARG A 9 9.38 -22.36 12.82
N GLU A 10 8.22 -22.97 13.02
CA GLU A 10 7.01 -22.67 12.24
C GLU A 10 6.56 -21.22 12.47
N LEU A 11 6.54 -20.77 13.72
CA LEU A 11 6.20 -19.38 14.07
C LEU A 11 7.19 -18.39 13.43
N ALA A 12 8.49 -18.66 13.51
CA ALA A 12 9.51 -17.81 12.89
C ALA A 12 9.28 -17.68 11.37
N ALA A 13 9.01 -18.80 10.68
CA ALA A 13 8.73 -18.79 9.25
C ALA A 13 7.45 -18.00 8.89
N VAL A 14 6.40 -18.07 9.72
CA VAL A 14 5.18 -17.27 9.51
C VAL A 14 5.46 -15.78 9.71
N LEU A 15 6.24 -15.40 10.74
CA LEU A 15 6.61 -14.02 10.99
C LEU A 15 7.46 -13.44 9.85
N ASP A 16 8.43 -14.20 9.34
CA ASP A 16 9.23 -13.80 8.18
C ASP A 16 8.36 -13.60 6.94
N ARG A 17 7.38 -14.49 6.71
CA ARG A 17 6.42 -14.35 5.62
C ARG A 17 5.51 -13.12 5.79
N LEU A 18 5.12 -12.79 7.01
CA LEU A 18 4.35 -11.58 7.31
C LEU A 18 5.18 -10.32 7.02
N ALA A 19 6.47 -10.30 7.39
CA ALA A 19 7.36 -9.19 7.08
C ALA A 19 7.48 -8.99 5.56
N LEU A 20 7.72 -10.06 4.80
CA LEU A 20 7.75 -10.00 3.33
C LEU A 20 6.43 -9.51 2.74
N ALA A 21 5.29 -9.98 3.27
CA ALA A 21 3.99 -9.52 2.82
C ALA A 21 3.76 -8.04 3.11
N ALA A 22 4.22 -7.54 4.26
CA ALA A 22 4.17 -6.13 4.60
C ALA A 22 5.01 -5.28 3.63
N ASP A 23 6.23 -5.71 3.30
CA ASP A 23 7.09 -5.04 2.32
C ASP A 23 6.43 -4.98 0.94
N GLN A 24 5.77 -6.07 0.52
CA GLN A 24 5.03 -6.11 -0.74
C GLN A 24 3.82 -5.16 -0.73
N VAL A 25 3.08 -5.09 0.38
CA VAL A 25 1.98 -4.14 0.53
C VAL A 25 2.51 -2.71 0.48
N HIS A 26 3.62 -2.41 1.14
CA HIS A 26 4.24 -1.08 1.09
C HIS A 26 4.63 -0.69 -0.33
N ALA A 27 5.35 -1.57 -1.05
CA ALA A 27 5.74 -1.32 -2.44
C ALA A 27 4.52 -1.12 -3.36
N TRP A 28 3.47 -1.92 -3.16
CA TRP A 28 2.23 -1.77 -3.93
C TRP A 28 1.50 -0.46 -3.62
N VAL A 29 1.43 -0.05 -2.35
CA VAL A 29 0.82 1.24 -1.96
C VAL A 29 1.57 2.41 -2.59
N ASP A 30 2.90 2.38 -2.60
CA ASP A 30 3.71 3.44 -3.22
C ASP A 30 3.46 3.54 -4.73
N GLU A 31 3.38 2.40 -5.43
CA GLU A 31 3.03 2.36 -6.85
C GLU A 31 1.60 2.87 -7.09
N HIS A 32 0.64 2.43 -6.27
CA HIS A 32 -0.76 2.85 -6.34
C HIS A 32 -0.92 4.37 -6.16
N ASP A 33 -0.27 4.94 -5.16
CA ASP A 33 -0.24 6.39 -4.92
C ASP A 33 0.37 7.13 -6.13
N SER A 34 1.48 6.60 -6.67
CA SER A 34 2.12 7.18 -7.86
C SER A 34 1.21 7.18 -9.09
N LEU A 35 0.47 6.10 -9.33
CA LEU A 35 -0.47 6.00 -10.45
C LEU A 35 -1.65 6.96 -10.29
N VAL A 36 -2.19 7.10 -9.07
CA VAL A 36 -3.27 8.07 -8.77
C VAL A 36 -2.81 9.49 -9.06
N ARG A 37 -1.61 9.87 -8.65
CA ARG A 37 -1.03 11.19 -8.94
C ARG A 37 -0.83 11.40 -10.43
N HIS A 38 -0.22 10.43 -11.10
CA HIS A 38 0.03 10.55 -12.53
C HIS A 38 -1.26 10.71 -13.33
N ALA A 39 -2.32 9.97 -12.98
CA ALA A 39 -3.64 10.16 -13.60
C ALA A 39 -4.19 11.58 -13.38
N TYR A 40 -4.03 12.14 -12.18
CA TYR A 40 -4.44 13.50 -11.87
C TYR A 40 -3.63 14.55 -12.64
N GLU A 41 -2.31 14.38 -12.76
CA GLU A 41 -1.41 15.24 -13.54
C GLU A 41 -1.76 15.23 -15.04
N LEU A 42 -2.23 14.10 -15.56
CA LEU A 42 -2.75 13.97 -16.92
C LEU A 42 -4.14 14.62 -17.10
N GLY A 43 -4.73 15.17 -16.03
CA GLY A 43 -5.97 15.93 -16.06
C GLY A 43 -7.22 15.15 -15.65
N ALA A 44 -7.09 13.89 -15.22
CA ALA A 44 -8.24 13.14 -14.71
C ALA A 44 -8.75 13.75 -13.41
N THR A 45 -10.08 13.82 -13.26
CA THR A 45 -10.70 14.28 -12.02
C THR A 45 -10.66 13.19 -10.95
N GLN A 46 -10.75 13.59 -9.67
CA GLN A 46 -10.83 12.63 -8.56
C GLN A 46 -12.03 11.68 -8.69
N HIS A 47 -13.12 12.14 -9.29
CA HIS A 47 -14.31 11.34 -9.57
C HIS A 47 -14.03 10.22 -10.58
N GLU A 48 -13.25 10.50 -11.62
CA GLU A 48 -12.83 9.51 -12.63
C GLU A 48 -11.80 8.53 -12.06
N ILE A 49 -10.86 9.00 -11.24
CA ILE A 49 -9.80 8.15 -10.68
C ILE A 49 -10.35 7.15 -9.66
N ALA A 50 -11.23 7.59 -8.76
CA ALA A 50 -11.75 6.80 -7.64
C ALA A 50 -12.22 5.37 -7.98
N PRO A 51 -13.08 5.14 -9.00
CA PRO A 51 -13.52 3.80 -9.37
C PRO A 51 -12.37 2.92 -9.89
N HIS A 52 -11.40 3.48 -10.62
CA HIS A 52 -10.25 2.73 -11.13
C HIS A 52 -9.24 2.39 -10.03
N ALA A 53 -9.04 3.31 -9.10
CA ALA A 53 -8.19 3.11 -7.93
C ALA A 53 -8.86 2.27 -6.82
N GLN A 54 -10.15 1.91 -6.99
CA GLN A 54 -10.95 1.14 -6.03
C GLN A 54 -11.01 1.78 -4.63
N VAL A 55 -11.09 3.10 -4.58
CA VAL A 55 -11.18 3.87 -3.34
C VAL A 55 -12.31 4.91 -3.41
N ALA A 56 -12.70 5.45 -2.27
CA ALA A 56 -13.60 6.59 -2.26
C ALA A 56 -12.92 7.83 -2.86
N GLN A 57 -13.70 8.71 -3.49
CA GLN A 57 -13.19 10.01 -3.99
C GLN A 57 -12.46 10.81 -2.90
N SER A 58 -12.98 10.82 -1.68
CA SER A 58 -12.34 11.50 -0.53
C SER A 58 -10.98 10.90 -0.15
N THR A 59 -10.74 9.62 -0.46
CA THR A 59 -9.43 9.00 -0.32
C THR A 59 -8.48 9.52 -1.39
N VAL A 60 -8.92 9.63 -2.64
CA VAL A 60 -8.13 10.28 -3.72
C VAL A 60 -7.76 11.71 -3.32
N SER A 61 -8.70 12.50 -2.80
CA SER A 61 -8.40 13.87 -2.34
C SER A 61 -7.31 13.89 -1.25
N ARG A 62 -7.34 12.94 -0.31
CA ARG A 62 -6.32 12.83 0.75
C ARG A 62 -4.96 12.38 0.21
N MET A 63 -4.94 11.44 -0.73
CA MET A 63 -3.70 10.98 -1.39
C MET A 63 -3.01 12.15 -2.08
N LEU A 64 -3.75 12.94 -2.85
CA LEU A 64 -3.22 14.12 -3.56
C LEU A 64 -2.75 15.23 -2.59
N ALA A 65 -3.39 15.38 -1.43
CA ALA A 65 -3.03 16.42 -0.44
C ALA A 65 -1.75 16.09 0.36
N ARG A 66 -1.38 14.82 0.49
CA ARG A 66 -0.19 14.40 1.24
C ARG A 66 1.11 14.91 0.62
N ASP A 67 1.14 15.03 -0.71
CA ASP A 67 2.32 15.47 -1.45
C ASP A 67 2.54 16.98 -1.45
N THR A 68 1.49 17.78 -1.31
CA THR A 68 1.63 19.25 -1.23
C THR A 68 2.35 19.71 0.04
N THR A 69 2.57 18.81 1.00
CA THR A 69 3.17 19.12 2.31
C THR A 69 4.59 18.57 2.49
N ALA A 70 5.17 17.94 1.45
CA ALA A 70 6.54 17.42 1.44
C ALA A 70 7.51 18.37 0.73
#